data_AF-A0A0Q8PWZ5-F1
#
_entry.id   AF-A0A0Q8PWZ5-F1
#
_cell.length_a   1.000
_cell.length_b   1.000
_cell.length_c   1.000
_cell.angle_alpha   90.00
_cell.angle_beta   90.00
_cell.angle_gamma   90.00
#
_symmetry.space_group_name_H-M   'P 1'
#
loop_
_entity.id
_entity.type
_entity.pdbx_description
1 polymer ?
#
loop_
_entity_poly.entity_id
_entity_poly.type
_entity_poly.pdbx_seq_one_letter_code
_entity_poly.pdbx_strand_id
1 'polypeptide(L)'
;METTPDLSDLIDQLQGEEYAVTEPVPGVLHVKGRFSNPERIALKAAADAGDRAVALWAISHHDDWALVCWDRPTLITITQKGATPQRWRHRTLPATLRPDAQTFLEGASSPFDIVTRPKHQPTEAAREILAQFGITDAPPPGWVPPVVEAPVVHESTVPRVAEKTVRKAAAPRAPKAPAKPVKPEPVIAVCPNCFMAIPATGVCDNCG
;
A
#
# COMPACT_ATOMS: atom_id res chain seq x y z
N MET A 1 -31.49 -16.51 11.91
CA MET A 1 -30.66 -17.62 11.39
C MET A 1 -29.70 -16.97 10.42
N GLU A 2 -28.57 -16.48 10.93
CA GLU A 2 -27.51 -15.95 10.07
C GLU A 2 -26.92 -17.13 9.31
N THR A 3 -27.17 -17.17 8.01
CA THR A 3 -26.61 -18.17 7.11
C THR A 3 -25.13 -17.88 6.99
N THR A 4 -24.32 -18.65 7.71
CA THR A 4 -22.87 -18.63 7.55
C THR A 4 -22.51 -18.84 6.08
N PRO A 5 -21.70 -17.97 5.46
CA PRO A 5 -21.33 -18.12 4.05
C PRO A 5 -20.47 -19.37 3.89
N ASP A 6 -20.85 -20.26 2.98
CA ASP A 6 -20.02 -21.40 2.59
C ASP A 6 -18.88 -20.92 1.69
N LEU A 7 -17.64 -21.10 2.16
CA LEU A 7 -16.42 -20.69 1.50
C LEU A 7 -15.58 -21.87 0.97
N SER A 8 -16.11 -23.10 1.01
CA SER A 8 -15.36 -24.32 0.67
C SER A 8 -14.71 -24.25 -0.73
N ASP A 9 -15.47 -23.85 -1.75
CA ASP A 9 -14.95 -23.69 -3.12
C ASP A 9 -13.81 -22.65 -3.22
N LEU A 10 -13.90 -21.57 -2.43
CA LEU A 10 -12.87 -20.52 -2.39
C LEU A 10 -11.61 -21.04 -1.70
N ILE A 11 -11.76 -21.81 -0.62
CA ILE A 11 -10.65 -22.45 0.09
C ILE A 11 -9.94 -23.43 -0.86
N ASP A 12 -10.69 -24.30 -1.55
CA ASP A 12 -10.15 -25.26 -2.50
C ASP A 12 -9.39 -24.56 -3.64
N GLN A 13 -9.94 -23.48 -4.18
CA GLN A 13 -9.27 -22.68 -5.21
C GLN A 13 -7.95 -22.09 -4.70
N LEU A 14 -7.94 -21.46 -3.51
CA LEU A 14 -6.74 -20.85 -2.93
C LEU A 14 -5.67 -21.89 -2.57
N GLN A 15 -6.07 -23.07 -2.09
CA GLN A 15 -5.16 -24.19 -1.85
C GLN A 15 -4.60 -24.76 -3.15
N GLY A 16 -5.41 -24.80 -4.22
CA GLY A 16 -4.95 -25.16 -5.57
C GLY A 16 -3.93 -24.18 -6.15
N GLU A 17 -3.91 -22.92 -5.70
CA GLU A 17 -2.86 -21.93 -5.97
C GLU A 17 -1.62 -22.09 -5.06
N GLU A 18 -1.52 -23.21 -4.33
CA GLU A 18 -0.42 -23.54 -3.39
C GLU A 18 -0.30 -22.60 -2.18
N TYR A 19 -1.38 -21.91 -1.80
CA TYR A 19 -1.42 -21.17 -0.54
C TYR A 19 -1.83 -22.05 0.63
N ALA A 20 -1.24 -21.79 1.79
CA ALA A 20 -1.72 -22.34 3.05
C ALA A 20 -2.94 -21.52 3.52
N VAL A 21 -4.10 -22.16 3.56
CA VAL A 21 -5.38 -21.52 3.90
C VAL A 21 -5.96 -22.15 5.16
N THR A 22 -6.36 -21.32 6.12
CA THR A 22 -7.12 -21.75 7.31
C THR A 22 -8.32 -20.85 7.52
N GLU A 23 -9.44 -21.40 7.96
CA GLU A 23 -10.63 -20.64 8.37
C GLU A 23 -10.74 -20.68 9.91
N PRO A 24 -10.12 -19.73 10.64
CA PRO A 24 -10.16 -19.72 12.11
C PRO A 24 -11.58 -19.57 12.67
N VAL A 25 -12.42 -18.80 12.00
CA VAL A 25 -13.85 -18.65 12.30
C VAL A 25 -14.61 -18.54 10.98
N PRO A 26 -15.91 -18.89 10.98
CA PRO A 26 -16.65 -18.91 9.72
C PRO A 26 -16.70 -17.55 9.03
N GLY A 27 -16.44 -17.53 7.72
CA GLY A 27 -16.39 -16.30 6.93
C GLY A 27 -15.05 -15.55 6.99
N VAL A 28 -14.06 -16.06 7.73
CA VAL A 28 -12.76 -15.42 7.93
C VAL A 28 -11.65 -16.37 7.51
N LEU A 29 -10.87 -15.99 6.50
CA LEU A 29 -9.77 -16.81 5.99
C LEU A 29 -8.41 -16.18 6.30
N HIS A 30 -7.45 -17.01 6.70
CA HIS A 30 -6.03 -16.70 6.68
C HIS A 30 -5.37 -17.39 5.50
N VAL A 31 -4.71 -16.62 4.66
CA VAL A 31 -4.00 -17.07 3.47
C VAL A 31 -2.52 -16.73 3.64
N LYS A 32 -1.67 -17.75 3.69
CA LYS A 32 -0.21 -17.64 3.76
C LYS A 32 0.41 -18.22 2.50
N GLY A 33 1.39 -17.54 1.92
CA GLY A 33 2.01 -18.04 0.71
C GLY A 33 3.24 -17.26 0.25
N ARG A 34 3.84 -17.75 -0.84
CA ARG A 34 4.98 -17.11 -1.49
C ARG A 34 4.51 -16.06 -2.50
N PHE A 35 4.11 -14.91 -1.99
CA PHE A 35 3.78 -13.73 -2.79
C PHE A 35 4.37 -12.48 -2.15
N SER A 36 4.57 -11.41 -2.93
CA SER A 36 5.10 -10.12 -2.46
C SER A 36 4.02 -9.07 -2.21
N ASN A 37 2.83 -9.24 -2.78
CA ASN A 37 1.73 -8.28 -2.66
C ASN A 37 0.52 -8.96 -1.97
N PRO A 38 0.42 -8.91 -0.63
CA PRO A 38 -0.70 -9.50 0.10
C PRO A 38 -2.04 -8.85 -0.25
N GLU A 39 -2.08 -7.53 -0.52
CA GLU A 39 -3.31 -6.81 -0.89
C GLU A 39 -3.92 -7.39 -2.16
N ARG A 40 -3.08 -7.71 -3.15
CA ARG A 40 -3.54 -8.34 -4.41
C ARG A 40 -4.19 -9.69 -4.18
N ILE A 41 -3.61 -10.53 -3.32
CA ILE A 41 -4.15 -11.85 -3.01
C ILE A 41 -5.49 -11.73 -2.29
N ALA A 42 -5.56 -10.87 -1.26
CA ALA A 42 -6.79 -10.66 -0.50
C ALA A 42 -7.92 -10.05 -1.36
N LEU A 43 -7.62 -9.08 -2.23
CA LEU A 43 -8.62 -8.49 -3.13
C LEU A 43 -9.12 -9.46 -4.20
N LYS A 44 -8.23 -10.29 -4.76
CA LYS A 44 -8.62 -11.37 -5.69
C LYS A 44 -9.56 -12.37 -4.99
N ALA A 45 -9.18 -12.85 -3.81
CA ALA A 45 -10.00 -13.79 -3.05
C ALA A 45 -11.38 -13.19 -2.68
N ALA A 46 -11.43 -11.91 -2.29
CA ALA A 46 -12.68 -11.21 -2.05
C ALA A 46 -13.54 -11.09 -3.33
N ALA A 47 -12.92 -10.90 -4.50
CA ALA A 47 -13.63 -10.90 -5.77
C ALA A 47 -14.14 -12.30 -6.16
N ASP A 48 -13.40 -13.36 -5.86
CA ASP A 48 -13.78 -14.76 -6.11
C ASP A 48 -14.88 -15.22 -5.13
N ALA A 49 -14.97 -14.62 -3.95
CA ALA A 49 -16.08 -14.81 -3.02
C ALA A 49 -17.44 -14.32 -3.59
N GLY A 50 -17.42 -13.44 -4.59
CA GLY A 50 -18.63 -12.91 -5.22
C GLY A 50 -19.41 -12.00 -4.28
N ASP A 51 -20.67 -12.34 -3.99
CA ASP A 51 -21.53 -11.59 -3.07
C ASP A 51 -21.53 -12.14 -1.64
N ARG A 52 -20.74 -13.20 -1.37
CA ARG A 52 -20.57 -13.75 -0.02
C ARG A 52 -19.73 -12.80 0.82
N ALA A 53 -20.23 -12.46 2.01
CA ALA A 53 -19.48 -11.69 3.00
C ALA A 53 -18.24 -12.49 3.45
N VAL A 54 -17.06 -11.87 3.41
CA VAL A 54 -15.79 -12.53 3.76
C VAL A 54 -14.78 -11.55 4.33
N ALA A 55 -13.99 -11.99 5.31
CA ALA A 55 -12.76 -11.32 5.72
C ALA A 55 -11.53 -12.19 5.43
N LEU A 56 -10.46 -11.56 4.95
CA LEU A 56 -9.28 -12.22 4.42
C LEU A 56 -8.02 -11.56 4.96
N TRP A 57 -7.26 -12.28 5.77
CA TRP A 57 -5.87 -11.96 6.00
C TRP A 57 -4.99 -12.67 4.97
N ALA A 58 -4.32 -11.92 4.11
CA ALA A 58 -3.23 -12.43 3.28
C ALA A 58 -1.90 -12.04 3.92
N ILE A 59 -1.03 -13.01 4.18
CA ILE A 59 0.28 -12.81 4.82
C ILE A 59 1.36 -13.35 3.88
N SER A 60 2.27 -12.46 3.51
CA SER A 60 3.37 -12.73 2.59
C SER A 60 4.50 -13.51 3.27
N HIS A 61 5.40 -14.05 2.46
CA HIS A 61 6.65 -14.65 2.95
C HIS A 61 7.66 -13.65 3.57
N HIS A 62 7.35 -12.34 3.53
CA HIS A 62 8.10 -11.29 4.22
C HIS A 62 7.39 -10.80 5.49
N ASP A 63 6.34 -11.50 5.95
CA ASP A 63 5.47 -11.12 7.06
C ASP A 63 4.73 -9.77 6.88
N ASP A 64 4.71 -9.25 5.65
CA ASP A 64 3.77 -8.20 5.24
C ASP A 64 2.37 -8.79 5.16
N TRP A 65 1.36 -8.00 5.52
CA TRP A 65 -0.01 -8.48 5.48
C TRP A 65 -1.00 -7.45 4.95
N ALA A 66 -2.12 -7.99 4.49
CA ALA A 66 -3.31 -7.23 4.14
C ALA A 66 -4.52 -7.90 4.76
N LEU A 67 -5.38 -7.11 5.39
CA LEU A 67 -6.74 -7.48 5.78
C LEU A 67 -7.71 -6.86 4.79
N VAL A 68 -8.52 -7.69 4.14
CA VAL A 68 -9.64 -7.26 3.31
C VAL A 68 -10.94 -7.79 3.92
N CYS A 69 -11.87 -6.89 4.21
CA CYS A 69 -13.25 -7.26 4.55
C CYS A 69 -14.16 -6.84 3.41
N TRP A 70 -14.93 -7.78 2.89
CA TRP A 70 -15.87 -7.58 1.80
C TRP A 70 -17.25 -8.02 2.24
N ASP A 71 -18.18 -7.07 2.25
CA ASP A 71 -19.60 -7.30 2.41
C ASP A 71 -20.32 -6.31 1.51
N ARG A 72 -20.77 -6.75 0.33
CA ARG A 72 -21.19 -5.87 -0.75
C ARG A 72 -22.24 -4.87 -0.24
N PRO A 73 -22.10 -3.55 -0.51
CA PRO A 73 -21.12 -2.90 -1.39
C PRO A 73 -19.82 -2.43 -0.70
N THR A 74 -19.65 -2.77 0.56
CA THR A 74 -18.59 -2.25 1.42
C THR A 74 -17.30 -3.05 1.27
N LEU A 75 -16.22 -2.35 0.94
CA LEU A 75 -14.88 -2.90 0.89
C LEU A 75 -13.97 -2.15 1.86
N ILE A 76 -13.37 -2.89 2.78
CA ILE A 76 -12.34 -2.39 3.68
C ILE A 76 -11.03 -3.05 3.33
N THR A 77 -9.96 -2.27 3.28
CA THR A 77 -8.61 -2.75 3.04
C THR A 77 -7.67 -2.10 4.04
N ILE A 78 -6.91 -2.93 4.75
CA ILE A 78 -5.90 -2.50 5.71
C ILE A 78 -4.61 -3.20 5.33
N THR A 79 -3.55 -2.44 5.09
CA THR A 79 -2.25 -3.02 4.71
C THR A 79 -1.16 -2.60 5.68
N GLN A 80 -0.22 -3.51 5.89
CA GLN A 80 0.97 -3.32 6.70
C GLN A 80 2.17 -3.89 5.93
N LYS A 81 3.14 -3.03 5.63
CA LYS A 81 4.41 -3.42 5.01
C LYS A 81 5.56 -3.17 5.97
N GLY A 82 6.20 -4.23 6.45
CA GLY A 82 7.23 -4.17 7.49
C GLY A 82 6.78 -3.30 8.64
N ALA A 83 7.51 -2.22 8.89
CA ALA A 83 7.23 -1.28 9.97
C ALA A 83 6.52 0.01 9.55
N THR A 84 6.09 0.14 8.30
CA THR A 84 5.34 1.34 7.87
C THR A 84 4.02 1.43 8.65
N PRO A 85 3.47 2.62 8.91
CA PRO A 85 2.15 2.73 9.52
C PRO A 85 1.07 1.97 8.74
N GLN A 86 0.12 1.37 9.45
CA GLN A 86 -1.02 0.71 8.83
C GLN A 86 -1.78 1.68 7.94
N ARG A 87 -2.16 1.19 6.77
CA ARG A 87 -2.88 1.98 5.79
C ARG A 87 -4.31 1.51 5.67
N TRP A 88 -5.23 2.31 6.21
CA TRP A 88 -6.67 2.05 6.11
C TRP A 88 -7.29 2.66 4.87
N ARG A 89 -8.23 1.91 4.28
CA ARG A 89 -9.09 2.34 3.19
C ARG A 89 -10.48 1.74 3.36
N HIS A 90 -11.49 2.58 3.25
CA HIS A 90 -12.89 2.20 3.29
C HIS A 90 -13.55 2.70 2.00
N ARG A 91 -14.21 1.81 1.28
CA ARG A 91 -14.80 2.08 -0.03
C ARG A 91 -16.22 1.54 -0.11
N THR A 92 -17.03 2.20 -0.93
CA THR A 92 -18.33 1.70 -1.37
C THR A 92 -18.27 1.45 -2.86
N LEU A 93 -18.23 0.18 -3.27
CA LEU A 93 -18.09 -0.19 -4.67
C LEU A 93 -19.46 -0.28 -5.36
N PRO A 94 -19.60 0.22 -6.61
CA PRO A 94 -20.81 0.00 -7.38
C PRO A 94 -20.97 -1.48 -7.75
N ALA A 95 -22.19 -1.90 -8.07
CA ALA A 95 -22.51 -3.30 -8.40
C ALA A 95 -21.65 -3.89 -9.54
N THR A 96 -21.27 -3.05 -10.51
CA THR A 96 -20.46 -3.43 -11.67
C THR A 96 -18.98 -3.60 -11.37
N LEU A 97 -18.51 -3.13 -10.21
CA LEU A 97 -17.10 -3.14 -9.86
C LEU A 97 -16.82 -4.25 -8.84
N ARG A 98 -15.80 -5.05 -9.14
CA ARG A 98 -15.32 -6.13 -8.29
C ARG A 98 -14.19 -5.63 -7.37
N PRO A 99 -13.96 -6.27 -6.21
CA PRO A 99 -12.88 -5.90 -5.29
C PRO A 99 -11.48 -5.90 -5.93
N ASP A 100 -11.18 -6.87 -6.78
CA ASP A 100 -9.90 -7.03 -7.47
C ASP A 100 -9.56 -5.88 -8.44
N ALA A 101 -10.56 -5.16 -8.95
CA ALA A 101 -10.30 -3.96 -9.74
C ALA A 101 -9.53 -2.87 -8.95
N GLN A 102 -9.52 -2.93 -7.61
CA GLN A 102 -8.78 -1.99 -6.78
C GLN A 102 -7.27 -2.29 -6.72
N THR A 103 -6.79 -3.45 -7.19
CA THR A 103 -5.37 -3.83 -7.12
C THR A 103 -4.47 -2.90 -7.92
N PHE A 104 -4.99 -2.33 -9.01
CA PHE A 104 -4.24 -1.42 -9.89
C PHE A 104 -4.04 -0.03 -9.28
N LEU A 105 -4.67 0.26 -8.14
CA LEU A 105 -4.59 1.57 -7.54
C LEU A 105 -3.34 1.75 -6.67
N GLU A 106 -2.63 0.69 -6.24
CA GLU A 106 -1.32 0.67 -5.52
C GLU A 106 -0.98 1.79 -4.49
N GLY A 107 -1.90 2.66 -4.07
CA GLY A 107 -1.40 4.00 -3.71
C GLY A 107 -2.40 5.13 -3.89
N ALA A 108 -2.97 5.20 -5.07
CA ALA A 108 -3.91 6.21 -5.50
C ALA A 108 -5.22 6.15 -4.73
N SER A 109 -5.86 7.32 -4.60
CA SER A 109 -7.24 7.40 -4.15
C SER A 109 -8.16 6.80 -5.21
N SER A 110 -9.14 6.02 -4.77
CA SER A 110 -10.26 5.58 -5.60
C SER A 110 -11.35 6.66 -5.58
N PRO A 111 -12.10 6.90 -6.66
CA PRO A 111 -13.31 7.72 -6.59
C PRO A 111 -14.38 7.14 -5.65
N PHE A 112 -14.24 5.86 -5.29
CA PHE A 112 -15.10 5.14 -4.36
C PHE A 112 -14.60 5.18 -2.90
N ASP A 113 -13.46 5.83 -2.64
CA ASP A 113 -12.93 5.99 -1.28
C ASP A 113 -13.86 6.89 -0.46
N ILE A 114 -14.28 6.41 0.70
CA ILE A 114 -14.91 7.26 1.71
C ILE A 114 -13.82 8.14 2.32
N VAL A 115 -13.94 9.45 2.13
CA VAL A 115 -12.94 10.41 2.59
C VAL A 115 -12.98 10.50 4.11
N THR A 116 -11.92 10.01 4.75
CA THR A 116 -11.73 10.13 6.20
C THR A 116 -10.87 11.33 6.57
N ARG A 117 -11.18 11.95 7.70
CA ARG A 117 -10.35 12.99 8.34
C ARG A 117 -10.20 12.64 9.82
N PRO A 118 -8.99 12.30 10.31
CA PRO A 118 -7.73 12.19 9.57
C PRO A 118 -7.74 11.12 8.48
N LYS A 119 -6.92 11.30 7.43
CA LYS A 119 -6.80 10.31 6.35
C LYS A 119 -6.29 8.98 6.90
N HIS A 120 -6.70 7.88 6.27
CA HIS A 120 -6.24 6.53 6.60
C HIS A 120 -6.54 6.10 8.04
N GLN A 121 -7.63 6.62 8.62
CA GLN A 121 -8.17 6.15 9.89
C GLN A 121 -9.43 5.31 9.66
N PRO A 122 -9.73 4.34 10.54
CA PRO A 122 -10.98 3.60 10.52
C PRO A 122 -12.17 4.54 10.73
N THR A 123 -13.20 4.39 9.91
CA THR A 123 -14.53 4.95 10.20
C THR A 123 -15.29 4.03 11.16
N GLU A 124 -16.33 4.54 11.81
CA GLU A 124 -17.20 3.74 12.66
C GLU A 124 -17.86 2.58 11.88
N ALA A 125 -18.43 2.87 10.72
CA ALA A 125 -18.95 1.84 9.81
C ALA A 125 -17.89 0.80 9.39
N ALA A 126 -16.60 1.16 9.33
CA ALA A 126 -15.57 0.18 9.01
C ALA A 126 -15.31 -0.77 10.19
N ARG A 127 -15.37 -0.23 11.42
CA ARG A 127 -15.27 -1.04 12.64
C ARG A 127 -16.46 -1.97 12.81
N GLU A 128 -17.66 -1.53 12.43
CA GLU A 128 -18.86 -2.37 12.46
C GLU A 128 -18.72 -3.59 11.54
N ILE A 129 -18.24 -3.39 10.30
CA ILE A 129 -17.98 -4.52 9.39
C ILE A 129 -16.91 -5.45 9.95
N LEU A 130 -15.81 -4.93 10.50
CA LEU A 130 -14.81 -5.77 11.17
C LEU A 130 -15.42 -6.60 12.32
N ALA A 131 -16.30 -5.98 13.11
CA ALA A 131 -16.97 -6.62 14.24
C ALA A 131 -17.93 -7.74 13.80
N GLN A 132 -18.56 -7.64 12.63
CA GLN A 132 -19.38 -8.72 12.07
C GLN A 132 -18.58 -10.01 11.87
N PHE A 133 -17.29 -9.88 11.53
CA PHE A 133 -16.36 -11.01 11.39
C PHE A 133 -15.67 -11.38 12.71
N GLY A 134 -16.04 -10.77 13.84
CA GLY A 134 -15.38 -10.97 15.13
C GLY A 134 -13.95 -10.40 15.20
N ILE A 135 -13.59 -9.49 14.29
CA ILE A 135 -12.25 -8.89 14.22
C ILE A 135 -12.23 -7.62 15.07
N THR A 136 -11.51 -7.66 16.20
CA THR A 136 -11.33 -6.49 17.07
C THR A 136 -10.10 -5.66 16.71
N ASP A 137 -9.06 -6.31 16.20
CA ASP A 137 -7.78 -5.72 15.86
C ASP A 137 -7.38 -6.09 14.43
N ALA A 138 -6.79 -5.13 13.71
CA ALA A 138 -6.43 -5.32 12.30
C ALA A 138 -5.26 -6.30 12.05
N PRO A 139 -4.21 -6.36 12.88
CA PRO A 139 -3.14 -7.33 12.66
C PRO A 139 -3.65 -8.78 12.75
N PRO A 140 -3.11 -9.69 11.92
CA PRO A 140 -3.48 -11.09 12.01
C PRO A 140 -3.09 -11.67 13.38
N PRO A 141 -3.86 -12.62 13.93
CA PRO A 141 -3.57 -13.25 15.21
C PRO A 141 -2.13 -13.79 15.28
N GLY A 142 -1.41 -13.41 16.34
CA GLY A 142 -0.02 -13.81 16.58
C GLY A 142 1.05 -13.03 15.80
N TRP A 143 0.66 -12.03 15.00
CA TRP A 143 1.62 -11.15 14.34
C TRP A 143 2.24 -10.16 15.33
N VAL A 144 3.55 -9.98 15.23
CA VAL A 144 4.32 -9.05 16.07
C VAL A 144 4.91 -7.96 15.17
N PRO A 145 4.74 -6.68 15.51
CA PRO A 145 5.35 -5.60 14.74
C PRO A 145 6.87 -5.77 14.66
N PRO A 146 7.48 -5.64 13.47
CA PRO A 146 8.93 -5.63 13.38
C PRO A 146 9.46 -4.45 14.19
N VAL A 147 10.36 -4.74 15.14
CA VAL A 147 10.98 -3.73 15.99
C VAL A 147 11.85 -2.84 15.10
N VAL A 148 11.45 -1.59 14.93
CA VAL A 148 12.31 -0.58 14.31
C VAL A 148 13.18 0.00 15.40
N GLU A 149 14.48 -0.30 15.37
CA GLU A 149 15.44 0.57 16.05
C GLU A 149 15.34 1.95 15.40
N ALA A 150 14.86 2.92 16.16
CA ALA A 150 14.67 4.28 15.67
C ALA A 150 16.01 4.78 15.10
N PRO A 151 16.05 5.23 13.83
CA PRO A 151 17.27 5.85 13.31
C PRO A 151 17.59 7.05 14.19
N VAL A 152 18.84 7.13 14.64
CA VAL A 152 19.35 8.28 15.41
C VAL A 152 19.07 9.53 14.60
N VAL A 153 18.19 10.39 15.11
CA VAL A 153 17.87 11.67 14.49
C VAL A 153 19.13 12.51 14.53
N HIS A 154 19.85 12.59 13.41
CA HIS A 154 20.90 13.58 13.24
C HIS A 154 20.23 14.93 13.03
N GLU A 155 20.14 15.73 14.09
CA GLU A 155 19.79 17.14 13.99
C GLU A 155 20.82 17.85 13.10
N SER A 156 20.48 18.04 11.83
CA SER A 156 21.24 18.92 10.96
C SER A 156 20.84 20.35 11.30
N THR A 157 21.62 21.01 12.15
CA THR A 157 21.49 22.44 12.41
C THR A 157 21.86 23.19 11.14
N VAL A 158 20.85 23.56 10.33
CA VAL A 158 21.03 24.55 9.27
C VAL A 158 21.53 25.86 9.90
N PRO A 159 22.62 26.46 9.39
CA PRO A 159 23.07 27.74 9.91
C PRO A 159 21.98 28.79 9.71
N ARG A 160 21.56 29.39 10.82
CA ARG A 160 20.62 30.52 10.86
C ARG A 160 21.16 31.64 9.97
N VAL A 161 20.38 32.00 8.95
CA VAL A 161 20.67 33.13 8.06
C VAL A 161 20.87 34.37 8.92
N ALA A 162 22.09 34.90 8.93
CA ALA A 162 22.41 36.16 9.61
C ALA A 162 21.66 37.31 8.93
N GLU A 163 20.98 38.13 9.74
CA GLU A 163 20.26 39.32 9.30
C GLU A 163 21.21 40.28 8.56
N LYS A 164 20.82 40.65 7.32
CA LYS A 164 21.52 41.62 6.50
C LYS A 164 21.46 43.01 7.15
N THR A 165 22.55 43.45 7.75
CA THR A 165 22.78 44.88 8.01
C THR A 165 22.94 45.63 6.68
N VAL A 166 22.09 46.64 6.46
CA VAL A 166 22.11 47.55 5.31
C VAL A 166 23.47 48.30 5.27
N ARG A 167 24.25 48.11 4.20
CA ARG A 167 25.45 48.93 3.92
C ARG A 167 25.17 49.89 2.76
N LYS A 168 25.56 51.15 2.98
CA LYS A 168 25.47 52.28 2.05
C LYS A 168 26.21 52.01 0.74
N ALA A 169 25.70 52.62 -0.33
CA ALA A 169 26.13 52.49 -1.71
C ALA A 169 27.60 52.92 -1.93
N ALA A 170 28.33 52.11 -2.70
CA ALA A 170 29.63 52.44 -3.28
C ALA A 170 29.64 52.08 -4.78
N ALA A 171 30.37 52.88 -5.55
CA ALA A 171 30.41 53.02 -7.01
C ALA A 171 30.58 51.71 -7.83
N PRO A 172 30.13 51.70 -9.11
CA PRO A 172 30.02 50.48 -9.91
C PRO A 172 31.39 49.90 -10.30
N ARG A 173 31.56 48.59 -10.12
CA ARG A 173 32.70 47.81 -10.63
C ARG A 173 32.40 47.23 -12.01
N ALA A 174 33.44 47.18 -12.83
CA ALA A 174 33.47 46.69 -14.22
C ALA A 174 32.87 45.28 -14.40
N PRO A 175 32.30 44.97 -15.58
CA PRO A 175 31.59 43.72 -15.83
C PRO A 175 32.52 42.51 -15.77
N LYS A 176 32.06 41.49 -15.03
CA LYS A 176 32.73 40.20 -14.86
C LYS A 176 32.38 39.29 -16.06
N ALA A 177 33.37 38.61 -16.61
CA ALA A 177 33.24 37.68 -17.72
C ALA A 177 32.17 36.59 -17.46
N PRO A 178 31.47 36.10 -18.50
CA PRO A 178 30.36 35.18 -18.35
C PRO A 178 30.79 33.82 -17.80
N ALA A 179 29.89 33.23 -17.00
CA ALA A 179 30.07 31.94 -16.35
C ALA A 179 30.22 30.79 -17.37
N LYS A 180 31.00 29.77 -16.99
CA LYS A 180 31.19 28.55 -17.79
C LYS A 180 29.85 27.82 -18.01
N PRO A 181 29.68 27.11 -19.15
CA PRO A 181 28.43 26.44 -19.49
C PRO A 181 28.07 25.34 -18.47
N VAL A 182 26.79 25.29 -18.13
CA VAL A 182 26.18 24.21 -17.34
C VAL A 182 26.30 22.91 -18.13
N LYS A 183 26.83 21.85 -17.49
CA LYS A 183 26.87 20.52 -18.08
C LYS A 183 25.44 20.07 -18.40
N PRO A 184 25.17 19.53 -19.61
CA PRO A 184 23.86 19.01 -19.94
C PRO A 184 23.49 17.85 -19.00
N GLU A 185 22.23 17.83 -18.58
CA GLU A 185 21.66 16.75 -17.78
C GLU A 185 21.76 15.43 -18.56
N PRO A 186 22.17 14.32 -17.92
CA PRO A 186 22.31 13.05 -18.60
C PRO A 186 20.95 12.55 -19.05
N VAL A 187 20.79 12.38 -20.37
CA VAL A 187 19.61 11.74 -20.97
C VAL A 187 19.63 10.27 -20.56
N ILE A 188 18.71 9.89 -19.67
CA ILE A 188 18.53 8.52 -19.22
C ILE A 188 17.86 7.74 -20.35
N ALA A 189 18.55 6.72 -20.88
CA ALA A 189 17.95 5.81 -21.84
C ALA A 189 16.86 4.98 -21.15
N VAL A 190 15.70 4.84 -21.79
CA VAL A 190 14.53 4.14 -21.24
C VAL A 190 14.26 2.89 -22.05
N CYS A 191 13.98 1.76 -21.38
CA CYS A 191 13.68 0.49 -22.02
C CYS A 191 12.36 0.56 -22.78
N PRO A 192 12.31 0.22 -24.08
CA PRO A 192 11.08 0.28 -24.85
C PRO A 192 10.05 -0.78 -24.46
N ASN A 193 10.48 -1.82 -23.73
CA ASN A 193 9.62 -2.96 -23.39
C ASN A 193 8.98 -2.84 -22.01
N CYS A 194 9.69 -2.25 -21.03
CA CYS A 194 9.18 -2.09 -19.67
C CYS A 194 9.25 -0.65 -19.12
N PHE A 195 9.70 0.32 -19.93
CA PHE A 195 9.77 1.75 -19.59
C PHE A 195 10.63 2.11 -18.36
N MET A 196 11.46 1.18 -17.89
CA MET A 196 12.45 1.44 -16.84
C MET A 196 13.72 2.08 -17.41
N ALA A 197 14.43 2.85 -16.58
CA ALA A 197 15.74 3.41 -16.93
C ALA A 197 16.74 2.27 -17.23
N ILE A 198 17.39 2.32 -18.39
CA ILE A 198 18.43 1.37 -18.77
C ILE A 198 19.74 1.81 -18.09
N PRO A 199 20.40 0.94 -17.32
CA PRO A 199 21.72 1.23 -16.76
C PRO A 199 22.77 1.43 -17.87
N ALA A 200 23.93 2.00 -17.51
CA ALA A 200 25.01 2.27 -18.47
C ALA A 200 25.55 1.04 -19.21
N THR A 201 25.21 -0.17 -18.75
CA THR A 201 25.53 -1.45 -19.40
C THR A 201 24.73 -1.69 -20.68
N GLY A 202 23.66 -0.92 -20.94
CA GLY A 202 22.85 -1.00 -22.15
C GLY A 202 21.83 -2.15 -22.18
N VAL A 203 21.77 -2.95 -21.11
CA VAL A 203 20.86 -4.09 -20.94
C VAL A 203 19.88 -3.79 -19.82
N CYS A 204 18.60 -4.02 -20.04
CA CYS A 204 17.58 -3.78 -19.03
C CYS A 204 17.54 -4.94 -18.03
N ASP A 205 17.71 -4.63 -16.74
CA ASP A 205 17.74 -5.63 -15.65
C ASP A 205 16.47 -6.49 -15.54
N ASN A 206 15.35 -6.03 -16.12
CA ASN A 206 14.07 -6.74 -16.08
C ASN A 206 13.69 -7.45 -17.39
N CYS A 207 14.30 -7.09 -18.53
CA CYS A 207 13.98 -7.68 -19.83
C CYS A 207 15.10 -8.56 -20.40
N GLY A 208 16.35 -8.41 -19.91
CA GLY A 208 17.51 -9.14 -20.40
C GLY A 208 18.13 -8.58 -21.66
#